data_AF-A0A9X5XKE6-F1
#
_entry.id   AF-A0A9X5XKE6-F1
#
_cell.length_a   1.000
_cell.length_b   1.000
_cell.length_c   1.000
_cell.angle_alpha   90.00
_cell.angle_beta   90.00
_cell.angle_gamma   90.00
#
_symmetry.space_group_name_H-M   'P 1'
#
loop_
_entity.id
_entity.type
_entity.pdbx_description
1 polymer ?
#
loop_
_entity_poly.entity_id
_entity_poly.type
_entity_poly.pdbx_seq_one_letter_code
_entity_poly.pdbx_strand_id
1 'polypeptide(L)'
;GPGFVAAWRKEASVTAFRRAQDAERDRVYFDPAVRRAKLDGLGTLGQFIYYDAMVMHGPGTGAGGFYDLRTRAMAQADTPAEGGSEKTYLDNFLDVRRAAMKAESAHRDTTRIDTAQRLFLYDGNLDLRTPLEWKVYGETYKVP
;
A
#
# COMPACT_ATOMS: atom_id res chain seq x y z
N GLY A 1 4.09 26.14 -14.83
CA GLY A 1 4.73 27.47 -14.64
C GLY A 1 4.56 27.95 -13.21
N PRO A 2 5.26 29.01 -12.77
CA PRO A 2 5.26 29.47 -11.37
C PRO A 2 3.88 29.85 -10.83
N GLY A 3 2.98 30.37 -11.68
CA GLY A 3 1.59 30.68 -11.29
C GLY A 3 0.78 29.47 -10.82
N PHE A 4 0.96 28.31 -11.46
CA PHE A 4 0.31 27.06 -11.04
C PHE A 4 0.78 26.64 -9.64
N VAL A 5 2.08 26.65 -9.38
CA VAL A 5 2.65 26.27 -8.07
C VAL A 5 2.16 27.20 -6.96
N ALA A 6 2.10 28.51 -7.23
CA ALA A 6 1.58 29.48 -6.27
C ALA A 6 0.08 29.26 -5.98
N ALA A 7 -0.73 29.03 -7.02
CA ALA A 7 -2.15 28.73 -6.87
C ALA A 7 -2.37 27.43 -6.07
N TRP A 8 -1.61 26.36 -6.37
CA TRP A 8 -1.69 25.09 -5.65
C TRP A 8 -1.39 25.27 -4.16
N ARG A 9 -0.33 26.00 -3.81
CA ARG A 9 0.02 26.29 -2.40
C ARG A 9 -1.09 27.05 -1.68
N LYS A 10 -1.72 28.03 -2.36
CA LYS A 10 -2.84 28.77 -1.80
C LYS A 10 -4.04 27.86 -1.57
N GLU A 11 -4.45 27.10 -2.57
CA GLU A 11 -5.61 26.20 -2.48
C GLU A 11 -5.41 25.06 -1.48
N ALA A 12 -4.18 24.59 -1.25
CA ALA A 12 -3.88 23.57 -0.23
C ALA A 12 -4.28 23.99 1.20
N SER A 13 -4.47 25.29 1.46
CA SER A 13 -5.02 25.81 2.72
C SER A 13 -6.55 25.77 2.81
N VAL A 14 -7.24 25.62 1.68
CA VAL A 14 -8.70 25.70 1.55
C VAL A 14 -9.32 24.34 1.84
N THR A 15 -10.26 24.31 2.78
CA THR A 15 -10.96 23.07 3.20
C THR A 15 -11.62 22.33 2.05
N ALA A 16 -12.24 23.05 1.10
CA ALA A 16 -12.88 22.44 -0.07
C ALA A 16 -11.86 21.69 -0.96
N PHE A 17 -10.66 22.25 -1.14
CA PHE A 17 -9.63 21.59 -1.93
C PHE A 17 -9.04 20.36 -1.22
N ARG A 18 -8.90 20.40 0.11
CA ARG A 18 -8.52 19.21 0.91
C ARG A 18 -9.56 18.09 0.78
N ARG A 19 -10.85 18.43 0.90
CA ARG A 19 -11.95 17.46 0.68
C ARG A 19 -11.94 16.87 -0.72
N ALA A 20 -11.61 17.67 -1.74
CA ALA A 20 -11.48 17.17 -3.10
C ALA A 20 -10.31 16.17 -3.24
N GLN A 21 -9.17 16.44 -2.58
CA GLN A 21 -8.05 15.50 -2.53
C GLN A 21 -8.40 14.20 -1.78
N ASP A 22 -9.08 14.30 -0.64
CA ASP A 22 -9.55 13.13 0.11
C ASP A 22 -10.52 12.28 -0.73
N ALA A 23 -11.50 12.91 -1.38
CA ALA A 23 -12.46 12.21 -2.23
C ALA A 23 -11.79 11.49 -3.41
N GLU A 24 -10.80 12.11 -4.04
CA GLU A 24 -10.08 11.48 -5.15
C GLU A 24 -9.16 10.34 -4.68
N ARG A 25 -8.48 10.53 -3.55
CA ARG A 25 -7.71 9.46 -2.87
C ARG A 25 -8.61 8.26 -2.59
N ASP A 26 -9.79 8.52 -2.02
CA ASP A 26 -10.68 7.45 -1.57
C ASP A 26 -11.27 6.70 -2.75
N ARG A 27 -11.77 7.43 -3.74
CA ARG A 27 -12.39 6.87 -4.95
C ARG A 27 -11.42 6.02 -5.77
N VAL A 28 -10.17 6.47 -5.93
CA VAL A 28 -9.21 5.85 -6.85
C VAL A 28 -8.33 4.80 -6.18
N TYR A 29 -7.98 4.99 -4.90
CA TYR A 29 -6.96 4.18 -4.23
C TYR A 29 -7.49 3.47 -2.98
N PHE A 30 -8.04 4.21 -2.02
CA PHE A 30 -8.38 3.65 -0.70
C PHE A 30 -9.54 2.65 -0.78
N ASP A 31 -10.70 3.07 -1.28
CA ASP A 31 -11.88 2.22 -1.33
C ASP A 31 -11.68 0.98 -2.21
N PRO A 32 -11.06 1.07 -3.41
CA PRO A 32 -10.80 -0.12 -4.22
C PRO A 32 -9.83 -1.09 -3.54
N ALA A 33 -8.75 -0.61 -2.92
CA ALA A 33 -7.78 -1.45 -2.24
C ALA A 33 -8.38 -2.16 -1.03
N VAL A 34 -9.08 -1.42 -0.16
CA VAL A 34 -9.75 -1.97 1.03
C VAL A 34 -10.82 -2.98 0.63
N ARG A 35 -11.64 -2.67 -0.38
CA ARG A 35 -12.68 -3.58 -0.87
C ARG A 35 -12.06 -4.88 -1.41
N ARG A 36 -10.99 -4.79 -2.19
CA ARG A 36 -10.31 -5.96 -2.75
C ARG A 36 -9.69 -6.82 -1.65
N ALA A 37 -8.98 -6.19 -0.69
CA ALA A 37 -8.40 -6.89 0.45
C ALA A 37 -9.45 -7.64 1.28
N LYS A 38 -10.61 -7.01 1.53
CA LYS A 38 -11.73 -7.68 2.23
C LYS A 38 -12.28 -8.87 1.47
N LEU A 39 -12.40 -8.77 0.14
CA LEU A 39 -12.84 -9.90 -0.69
C LEU A 39 -11.81 -11.04 -0.72
N ASP A 40 -10.54 -10.75 -0.46
CA ASP A 40 -9.46 -11.74 -0.31
C ASP A 40 -9.35 -12.26 1.14
N GLY A 41 -10.20 -11.80 2.05
CA GLY A 41 -10.22 -12.22 3.45
C GLY A 41 -9.08 -11.64 4.29
N LEU A 42 -8.49 -10.51 3.87
CA LEU A 42 -7.37 -9.88 4.57
C LEU A 42 -7.84 -8.93 5.70
N GLY A 43 -7.14 -9.00 6.83
CA GLY A 43 -7.26 -8.08 7.95
C GLY A 43 -6.69 -6.69 7.67
N THR A 44 -6.55 -5.89 8.72
CA THR A 44 -6.18 -4.47 8.61
C THR A 44 -4.79 -4.26 7.98
N LEU A 45 -3.80 -5.08 8.36
CA LEU A 45 -2.47 -5.03 7.77
C LEU A 45 -2.51 -5.34 6.27
N GLY A 46 -3.26 -6.36 5.86
CA GLY A 46 -3.38 -6.69 4.44
C GLY A 46 -4.10 -5.61 3.63
N GLN A 47 -5.14 -4.98 4.21
CA GLN A 47 -5.78 -3.79 3.63
C GLN A 47 -4.80 -2.64 3.44
N PHE A 48 -3.96 -2.36 4.45
CA PHE A 48 -2.90 -1.35 4.37
C PHE A 48 -1.86 -1.67 3.29
N ILE A 49 -1.40 -2.92 3.21
CA ILE A 49 -0.44 -3.38 2.19
C ILE A 49 -1.01 -3.20 0.78
N TYR A 50 -2.28 -3.55 0.57
CA TYR A 50 -2.95 -3.36 -0.72
C TYR A 50 -3.08 -1.88 -1.08
N TYR A 51 -3.48 -1.04 -0.13
CA TYR A 51 -3.60 0.40 -0.35
C TYR A 51 -2.26 1.02 -0.73
N ASP A 52 -1.21 0.69 0.01
CA ASP A 52 0.15 1.18 -0.24
C ASP A 52 0.69 0.74 -1.61
N ALA A 53 0.38 -0.49 -2.03
CA ALA A 53 0.71 -1.00 -3.36
C ALA A 53 -0.07 -0.26 -4.46
N MET A 54 -1.36 -0.02 -4.27
CA MET A 54 -2.19 0.68 -5.25
C MET A 54 -1.80 2.16 -5.41
N VAL A 55 -1.38 2.82 -4.34
CA VAL A 55 -0.84 4.19 -4.39
C VAL A 55 0.43 4.24 -5.24
N MET A 56 1.32 3.26 -5.09
CA MET A 56 2.61 3.24 -5.78
C MET A 56 2.51 2.76 -7.23
N HIS A 57 1.79 1.67 -7.46
CA HIS A 57 1.72 0.98 -8.75
C HIS A 57 0.47 1.35 -9.57
N GLY A 58 -0.43 2.13 -8.99
CA GLY A 58 -1.70 2.51 -9.60
C GLY A 58 -2.75 1.39 -9.57
N PRO A 59 -4.04 1.73 -9.77
CA PRO A 59 -5.15 0.77 -9.82
C PRO A 59 -5.29 0.05 -11.16
N GLY A 60 -4.38 0.27 -12.11
CA GLY A 60 -4.44 -0.31 -13.45
C GLY A 60 -4.20 -1.81 -13.48
N THR A 61 -4.64 -2.45 -14.56
CA THR A 61 -4.41 -3.88 -14.86
C THR A 61 -3.20 -4.12 -15.77
N GLY A 62 -2.47 -3.07 -16.14
CA GLY A 62 -1.25 -3.19 -16.93
C GLY A 62 -0.13 -3.88 -16.15
N ALA A 63 0.90 -4.32 -16.87
CA ALA A 63 2.08 -4.94 -16.27
C ALA A 63 2.69 -4.02 -15.20
N GLY A 64 2.97 -4.57 -14.01
CA GLY A 64 3.49 -3.81 -12.87
C GLY A 64 2.44 -3.07 -12.05
N GLY A 65 1.18 -3.01 -12.50
CA GLY A 65 0.06 -2.44 -11.73
C GLY A 65 -0.39 -3.31 -10.55
N PHE A 66 -1.21 -2.77 -9.66
CA PHE A 66 -1.68 -3.48 -8.46
C PHE A 66 -2.31 -4.86 -8.77
N TYR A 67 -3.19 -4.93 -9.77
CA TYR A 67 -3.88 -6.18 -10.09
C TYR A 67 -2.96 -7.24 -10.69
N ASP A 68 -1.90 -6.83 -11.40
CA ASP A 68 -0.86 -7.75 -11.87
C ASP A 68 -0.06 -8.32 -10.69
N LEU A 69 0.35 -7.47 -9.73
CA LEU A 69 1.03 -7.91 -8.51
C LEU A 69 0.19 -8.91 -7.72
N ARG A 70 -1.10 -8.59 -7.52
CA ARG A 70 -2.05 -9.47 -6.84
C ARG A 70 -2.18 -10.82 -7.54
N THR A 71 -2.31 -10.83 -8.87
CA THR A 71 -2.42 -12.06 -9.66
C THR A 71 -1.18 -12.93 -9.52
N ARG A 72 0.01 -12.33 -9.57
CA ARG A 72 1.30 -13.05 -9.36
C ARG A 72 1.45 -13.59 -7.94
N ALA A 73 0.93 -12.89 -6.94
CA ALA A 73 0.92 -13.38 -5.56
C ALA A 73 -0.03 -14.57 -5.41
N MET A 74 -1.26 -14.46 -5.91
CA MET A 74 -2.25 -15.56 -5.85
C MET A 74 -1.80 -16.83 -6.56
N ALA A 75 -0.97 -16.72 -7.61
CA ALA A 75 -0.40 -17.88 -8.28
C ALA A 75 0.58 -18.69 -7.40
N GLN A 76 1.04 -18.13 -6.28
CA GLN A 76 2.04 -18.74 -5.39
C GLN A 76 1.51 -19.04 -3.98
N ALA A 77 0.46 -18.34 -3.54
CA ALA A 77 -0.19 -18.58 -2.25
C ALA A 77 -1.68 -18.24 -2.34
N ASP A 78 -2.53 -19.13 -1.86
CA ASP A 78 -3.96 -18.90 -1.77
C ASP A 78 -4.27 -17.75 -0.81
N THR A 79 -5.29 -16.96 -1.15
CA THR A 79 -5.81 -15.94 -0.24
C THR A 79 -6.52 -16.58 0.95
N PRO A 80 -6.69 -15.88 2.09
CA PRO A 80 -7.57 -16.36 3.16
C PRO A 80 -8.99 -16.72 2.72
N ALA A 81 -9.56 -15.98 1.77
CA ALA A 81 -10.86 -16.32 1.19
C ALA A 81 -10.87 -17.66 0.42
N GLU A 82 -9.72 -18.12 -0.05
CA GLU A 82 -9.52 -19.42 -0.71
C GLU A 82 -9.00 -20.50 0.26
N GLY A 83 -8.90 -20.19 1.56
CA GLY A 83 -8.47 -21.12 2.61
C GLY A 83 -6.97 -21.04 2.95
N GLY A 84 -6.24 -20.08 2.38
CA GLY A 84 -4.82 -19.86 2.65
C GLY A 84 -4.54 -19.15 3.98
N SER A 85 -3.28 -19.18 4.42
CA SER A 85 -2.80 -18.41 5.57
C SER A 85 -2.60 -16.94 5.18
N GLU A 86 -3.21 -16.01 5.91
CA GLU A 86 -3.02 -14.56 5.68
C GLU A 86 -1.55 -14.17 5.72
N LYS A 87 -0.80 -14.68 6.71
CA LYS A 87 0.63 -14.36 6.84
C LYS A 87 1.43 -14.82 5.63
N THR A 88 1.15 -16.04 5.15
CA THR A 88 1.82 -16.61 3.98
C THR A 88 1.48 -15.84 2.72
N TYR A 89 0.20 -15.52 2.52
CA TYR A 89 -0.26 -14.73 1.39
C TYR A 89 0.39 -13.35 1.35
N LEU A 90 0.38 -12.63 2.48
CA LEU A 90 0.95 -11.28 2.59
C LEU A 90 2.47 -11.28 2.41
N ASP A 91 3.19 -12.26 2.96
CA ASP A 91 4.64 -12.31 2.80
C ASP A 91 5.03 -12.51 1.32
N ASN A 92 4.32 -13.42 0.64
CA ASN A 92 4.50 -13.63 -0.80
C ASN A 92 4.08 -12.40 -1.64
N PHE A 93 2.97 -11.74 -1.30
CA PHE A 93 2.59 -10.48 -1.95
C PHE A 93 3.68 -9.40 -1.80
N LEU A 94 4.28 -9.28 -0.62
CA LEU A 94 5.38 -8.34 -0.36
C LEU A 94 6.64 -8.70 -1.16
N ASP A 95 6.95 -9.97 -1.38
CA ASP A 95 8.05 -10.37 -2.27
C ASP A 95 7.81 -10.00 -3.73
N VAL A 96 6.62 -10.30 -4.25
CA VAL A 96 6.22 -9.92 -5.61
C VAL A 96 6.31 -8.40 -5.81
N ARG A 97 5.80 -7.65 -4.84
CA ARG A 97 5.83 -6.19 -4.85
C ARG A 97 7.25 -5.64 -4.78
N ARG A 98 8.07 -6.18 -3.87
CA ARG A 98 9.46 -5.79 -3.71
C ARG A 98 10.27 -6.03 -4.99
N ALA A 99 10.03 -7.14 -5.67
CA ALA A 99 10.65 -7.42 -6.96
C ALA A 99 10.24 -6.40 -8.04
N ALA A 100 8.95 -6.06 -8.11
CA ALA A 100 8.45 -5.04 -9.05
C ALA A 100 9.07 -3.66 -8.78
N MET A 101 9.11 -3.22 -7.53
CA MET A 101 9.75 -1.97 -7.13
C MET A 101 11.22 -1.89 -7.56
N LYS A 102 11.97 -3.00 -7.41
CA LYS A 102 13.38 -3.06 -7.80
C LYS A 102 13.62 -3.03 -9.30
N ALA A 103 12.64 -3.45 -10.10
CA ALA A 103 12.72 -3.39 -11.55
C ALA A 103 12.56 -1.95 -12.09
N GLU A 104 11.98 -1.05 -11.30
CA GLU A 104 11.77 0.35 -11.66
C GLU A 104 12.89 1.24 -11.07
N SER A 105 13.59 2.00 -11.93
CA SER A 105 14.73 2.81 -11.51
C SER A 105 14.40 3.84 -10.43
N ALA A 106 13.18 4.38 -10.45
CA ALA A 106 12.69 5.37 -9.48
C ALA A 106 12.32 4.77 -8.11
N HIS A 107 12.21 3.45 -7.98
CA HIS A 107 11.60 2.79 -6.82
C HIS A 107 12.47 1.67 -6.21
N ARG A 108 13.79 1.73 -6.42
CA ARG A 108 14.72 0.70 -5.93
C ARG A 108 14.80 0.60 -4.40
N ASP A 109 14.47 1.66 -3.66
CA ASP A 109 14.39 1.61 -2.20
C ASP A 109 13.08 0.95 -1.76
N THR A 110 13.23 -0.18 -1.07
CA THR A 110 12.11 -1.02 -0.61
C THR A 110 11.88 -0.93 0.89
N THR A 111 12.41 0.09 1.58
CA THR A 111 12.28 0.23 3.05
C THR A 111 10.83 0.33 3.53
N ARG A 112 9.92 0.89 2.71
CA ARG A 112 8.47 0.87 2.97
C ARG A 112 7.89 -0.54 3.12
N ILE A 113 8.53 -1.53 2.50
CA ILE A 113 8.23 -2.95 2.66
C ILE A 113 9.10 -3.52 3.78
N ASP A 114 10.43 -3.47 3.59
CA ASP A 114 11.41 -4.24 4.34
C ASP A 114 11.48 -3.85 5.83
N THR A 115 11.32 -2.57 6.16
CA THR A 115 11.45 -2.04 7.52
C THR A 115 10.16 -1.40 8.04
N ALA A 116 9.01 -1.73 7.41
CA ALA A 116 7.68 -1.34 7.87
C ALA A 116 6.66 -2.49 7.69
N GLN A 117 6.13 -2.72 6.50
CA GLN A 117 5.07 -3.72 6.28
C GLN A 117 5.49 -5.13 6.70
N ARG A 118 6.71 -5.54 6.32
CA ARG A 118 7.26 -6.85 6.66
C ARG A 118 7.57 -6.98 8.15
N LEU A 119 7.96 -5.88 8.80
CA LEU A 119 8.12 -5.83 10.26
C LEU A 119 6.79 -6.12 10.96
N PHE A 120 5.72 -5.40 10.61
CA PHE A 120 4.39 -5.60 11.21
C PHE A 120 3.85 -7.02 10.96
N LEU A 121 4.11 -7.58 9.78
CA LEU A 121 3.73 -8.94 9.43
C LEU A 121 4.46 -9.99 10.29
N TYR A 122 5.76 -9.80 10.50
CA TYR A 122 6.58 -10.73 11.27
C TYR A 122 6.32 -10.65 12.77
N ASP A 123 5.97 -9.47 13.28
CA ASP A 123 5.49 -9.25 14.64
C ASP A 123 4.09 -9.85 14.86
N GLY A 124 3.42 -10.30 13.81
CA GLY A 124 2.07 -10.86 13.88
C GLY A 124 0.99 -9.80 14.12
N ASN A 125 1.28 -8.52 13.89
CA ASN A 125 0.34 -7.43 14.07
C ASN A 125 -0.59 -7.28 12.85
N LEU A 126 -1.35 -8.35 12.55
CA LEU A 126 -2.29 -8.39 11.42
C LEU A 126 -3.43 -7.36 11.54
N ASP A 127 -3.74 -6.93 12.76
CA ASP A 127 -4.73 -5.90 13.05
C ASP A 127 -4.17 -4.47 12.94
N LEU A 128 -2.86 -4.31 12.72
CA LEU A 128 -2.16 -3.03 12.64
C LEU A 128 -2.41 -2.14 13.87
N ARG A 129 -2.43 -2.75 15.06
CA ARG A 129 -2.67 -2.07 16.35
C ARG A 129 -1.47 -1.23 16.74
N THR A 130 -1.74 -0.09 17.37
CA THR A 130 -0.70 0.74 17.97
C THR A 130 -0.25 0.14 19.32
N PRO A 131 0.99 0.42 19.78
CA PRO A 131 1.98 1.30 19.16
C PRO A 131 2.60 0.70 17.88
N LEU A 132 2.77 1.52 16.85
CA LEU A 132 3.52 1.20 15.64
C LEU A 132 4.85 1.95 15.64
N GLU A 133 5.93 1.25 15.33
CA GLU A 133 7.25 1.84 15.10
C GLU A 133 7.85 1.22 13.84
N TRP A 134 8.35 2.06 12.93
CA TRP A 134 8.92 1.59 11.68
C TRP A 134 9.95 2.57 11.12
N LYS A 135 10.67 2.14 10.08
CA LYS A 135 11.71 2.94 9.42
C LYS A 135 11.47 3.02 7.92
N VAL A 136 11.60 4.20 7.32
CA VAL A 136 11.61 4.38 5.85
C VAL A 136 12.68 5.40 5.49
N TYR A 137 13.50 5.12 4.48
CA TYR A 137 14.59 5.99 4.03
C TYR A 137 15.60 6.41 5.11
N GLY A 138 15.78 5.62 6.16
CA GLY A 138 16.68 5.98 7.26
C GLY A 138 15.98 6.63 8.47
N GLU A 139 14.74 7.08 8.30
CA GLU A 139 14.00 7.82 9.33
C GLU A 139 13.04 6.92 10.11
N THR A 140 13.01 7.09 11.43
CA THR A 140 12.13 6.32 12.33
C THR A 140 10.85 7.09 12.61
N TYR A 141 9.72 6.39 12.50
CA TYR A 141 8.39 6.93 12.76
C TYR A 141 7.71 6.13 13.86
N LYS A 142 6.84 6.79 14.63
CA LYS A 142 6.07 6.18 15.72
C LYS A 142 4.64 6.69 15.69
N VAL A 143 3.68 5.79 15.91
CA VAL A 143 2.28 6.12 16.19
C VAL A 143 1.92 5.40 17.50
N PRO A 144 1.64 6.15 18.59
CA PRO A 144 1.31 5.57 19.89
C PRO A 144 -0.06 4.90 19.90
#